data_AF-A0A7Y3T549-F1
#
_entry.id   AF-A0A7Y3T549-F1
#
_cell.length_a   1.000
_cell.length_b   1.000
_cell.length_c   1.000
_cell.angle_alpha   90.00
_cell.angle_beta   90.00
_cell.angle_gamma   90.00
#
_symmetry.space_group_name_H-M   'P 1'
#
loop_
_entity.id
_entity.type
_entity.pdbx_description
1 polymer ?
#
loop_
_entity_poly.entity_id
_entity_poly.type
_entity_poly.pdbx_seq_one_letter_code
_entity_poly.pdbx_strand_id
1 'polypeptide(L)'
;MANQLIAIDTVGREIKARVEAGDKAIDKAEQHYIAAGIQLLEAQKRLKETREMRWSAFLFSHVRLSDETARKYMMLANGDATLEEIREKKAKSERERRAKAKASASVPKHIENSNHVVGKIHQQNQQISNSSARVARIVAALSAADDDTLSKIEALLNITEENVNG
;
A
#
# COMPACT_ATOMS: atom_id res chain seq x y z
N MET A 1 46.60 10.71 -15.46
CA MET A 1 45.45 10.04 -16.11
C MET A 1 44.21 10.82 -15.76
N ALA A 2 43.58 11.48 -16.73
CA ALA A 2 42.36 12.25 -16.49
C ALA A 2 41.24 11.30 -16.05
N ASN A 3 40.89 11.31 -14.76
CA ASN A 3 39.71 10.63 -14.24
C ASN A 3 38.50 11.41 -14.77
N GLN A 4 38.08 11.15 -16.01
CA GLN A 4 36.79 11.63 -16.51
C GLN A 4 35.73 11.03 -15.59
N LEU A 5 35.29 11.83 -14.63
CA LEU A 5 34.17 11.52 -13.75
C LEU A 5 32.92 11.39 -14.64
N ILE A 6 32.71 10.21 -15.23
CA ILE A 6 31.50 9.86 -15.98
C ILE A 6 30.31 10.32 -15.14
N ALA A 7 29.41 11.10 -15.70
CA ALA A 7 28.32 11.67 -14.92
C ALA A 7 27.52 10.56 -14.21
N ILE A 8 27.08 10.82 -12.96
CA ILE A 8 26.48 9.80 -12.10
C ILE A 8 25.22 9.17 -12.72
N ASP A 9 24.51 9.94 -13.54
CA ASP A 9 23.36 9.49 -14.32
C ASP A 9 23.75 8.48 -15.41
N THR A 10 24.89 8.67 -16.07
CA THR A 10 25.44 7.72 -17.05
C THR A 10 25.85 6.42 -16.38
N VAL A 11 26.48 6.49 -15.20
CA VAL A 11 26.79 5.29 -14.40
C VAL A 11 25.52 4.52 -14.06
N GLY A 12 24.46 5.20 -13.63
CA GLY A 12 23.18 4.56 -13.33
C GLY A 12 22.54 3.86 -14.55
N ARG A 13 22.63 4.48 -15.74
CA ARG A 13 22.15 3.88 -17.00
C ARG A 13 22.95 2.63 -17.40
N GLU A 14 24.27 2.67 -17.24
CA GLU A 14 25.12 1.50 -17.50
C GLU A 14 24.83 0.34 -16.57
N ILE A 15 24.65 0.61 -15.27
CA ILE A 15 24.27 -0.42 -14.29
C ILE A 15 22.96 -1.06 -14.71
N LYS A 16 21.96 -0.24 -15.06
CA LYS A 16 20.66 -0.75 -15.55
C LYS A 16 20.83 -1.67 -16.76
N ALA A 17 21.61 -1.25 -17.76
CA ALA A 17 21.86 -2.06 -18.95
C ALA A 17 22.53 -3.40 -18.62
N ARG A 18 23.46 -3.43 -17.65
CA ARG A 18 24.10 -4.67 -17.20
C ARG A 18 23.10 -5.59 -16.49
N VAL A 19 22.23 -5.06 -15.63
CA VAL A 19 21.19 -5.86 -14.99
C VAL A 19 20.25 -6.45 -16.04
N GLU A 20 19.78 -5.66 -17.00
CA GLU A 20 18.92 -6.14 -18.09
C GLU A 20 19.63 -7.20 -18.97
N ALA A 21 20.94 -7.06 -19.18
CA ALA A 21 21.73 -8.09 -19.87
C ALA A 21 21.82 -9.37 -19.04
N GLY A 22 21.98 -9.27 -17.72
CA GLY A 22 21.96 -10.39 -16.80
C GLY A 22 20.60 -11.10 -16.73
N ASP A 23 19.51 -10.34 -16.78
CA ASP A 23 18.14 -10.88 -16.80
C ASP A 23 17.84 -11.66 -18.08
N LYS A 24 18.48 -11.29 -19.20
CA LYS A 24 18.34 -11.96 -20.51
C LYS A 24 19.32 -13.12 -20.71
N ALA A 25 20.45 -13.12 -20.01
CA ALA A 25 21.48 -14.13 -20.18
C ALA A 25 21.15 -15.39 -19.38
N ILE A 26 21.15 -16.56 -20.02
CA ILE A 26 20.92 -17.84 -19.34
C ILE A 26 22.19 -18.28 -18.58
N ASP A 27 23.36 -18.16 -19.21
CA ASP A 27 24.61 -18.71 -18.67
C ASP A 27 25.54 -17.65 -18.05
N LYS A 28 25.34 -16.37 -18.39
CA LYS A 28 26.21 -15.25 -17.95
C LYS A 28 25.52 -14.27 -17.00
N ALA A 29 24.33 -14.61 -16.50
CA ALA A 29 23.56 -13.77 -15.60
C ALA A 29 24.40 -13.31 -14.39
N GLU A 30 25.11 -14.26 -13.75
CA GLU A 30 25.92 -14.00 -12.57
C GLU A 30 27.04 -12.99 -12.84
N GLN A 31 27.76 -13.12 -13.95
CA GLN A 31 28.82 -12.19 -14.33
C GLN A 31 28.29 -10.77 -14.53
N HIS A 32 27.12 -10.64 -15.15
CA HIS A 32 26.46 -9.35 -15.33
C HIS A 32 26.00 -8.75 -14.00
N TYR A 33 25.48 -9.55 -13.07
CA TYR A 33 25.08 -9.08 -11.74
C TYR A 33 26.26 -8.68 -10.87
N ILE A 34 27.37 -9.43 -10.91
CA ILE A 34 28.62 -9.05 -10.25
C ILE A 34 29.14 -7.73 -10.81
N ALA A 35 29.18 -7.60 -12.14
CA ALA A 35 29.63 -6.38 -12.80
C ALA A 35 28.74 -5.16 -12.49
N ALA A 36 27.42 -5.36 -12.33
CA ALA A 36 26.50 -4.33 -11.85
C ALA A 36 26.74 -3.99 -10.37
N GLY A 37 27.00 -4.99 -9.53
CA GLY A 37 27.32 -4.83 -8.11
C GLY A 37 28.58 -4.00 -7.85
N ILE A 38 29.64 -4.24 -8.63
CA ILE A 38 30.89 -3.46 -8.57
C ILE A 38 30.61 -1.98 -8.87
N GLN A 39 29.83 -1.71 -9.93
CA GLN A 39 29.46 -0.34 -10.28
C GLN A 39 28.53 0.32 -9.24
N LEU A 40 27.65 -0.44 -8.60
CA LEU A 40 26.80 0.04 -7.51
C LEU A 40 27.64 0.44 -6.28
N LEU A 41 28.68 -0.31 -5.94
CA LEU A 41 29.61 0.02 -4.85
C LEU A 41 30.35 1.33 -5.14
N GLU A 42 30.86 1.48 -6.36
CA GLU A 42 31.55 2.71 -6.78
C GLU A 42 30.61 3.92 -6.79
N ALA A 43 29.40 3.76 -7.34
CA ALA A 43 28.37 4.81 -7.33
C ALA A 43 27.98 5.20 -5.90
N GLN A 44 27.87 4.23 -4.98
CA GLN A 44 27.55 4.52 -3.58
C GLN A 44 28.68 5.29 -2.89
N LYS A 45 29.94 4.93 -3.14
CA LYS A 45 31.11 5.65 -2.61
C LYS A 45 31.13 7.09 -3.11
N ARG A 46 30.98 7.29 -4.43
CA ARG A 46 30.95 8.62 -5.04
C ARG A 46 29.81 9.49 -4.49
N LEU A 47 28.61 8.92 -4.31
CA LEU A 47 27.47 9.67 -3.75
C LEU A 47 27.69 10.05 -2.27
N LYS A 48 28.40 9.24 -1.49
CA LYS A 48 28.77 9.58 -0.11
C LYS A 48 29.77 10.74 -0.06
N GLU A 49 30.71 10.78 -1.00
CA GLU A 49 31.75 11.82 -1.09
C GLU A 49 31.20 13.15 -1.63
N THR A 50 30.45 13.10 -2.74
CA THR A 50 29.92 14.29 -3.40
C THR A 50 28.64 14.83 -2.77
N ARG A 51 27.87 13.96 -2.09
CA ARG A 51 26.54 14.26 -1.52
C ARG A 51 25.53 14.88 -2.51
N GLU A 52 25.76 14.70 -3.81
CA GLU A 52 24.89 15.23 -4.88
C GLU A 52 23.44 14.74 -4.75
N MET A 53 23.26 13.51 -4.27
CA MET A 53 21.97 12.84 -4.25
C MET A 53 21.90 11.74 -3.19
N ARG A 54 20.70 11.50 -2.66
CA ARG A 54 20.43 10.35 -1.77
C ARG A 54 20.53 9.04 -2.54
N TRP A 55 21.11 8.01 -1.93
CA TRP A 55 21.23 6.67 -2.51
C TRP A 55 19.90 6.11 -3.06
N SER A 56 18.81 6.25 -2.30
CA SER A 56 17.48 5.79 -2.73
C SER A 56 16.96 6.53 -3.95
N ALA A 57 17.25 7.83 -4.06
CA ALA A 57 16.88 8.63 -5.23
C ALA A 57 17.67 8.14 -6.46
N PHE A 58 18.98 7.90 -6.32
CA PHE A 58 19.81 7.38 -7.40
C PHE A 58 19.32 6.04 -7.95
N LEU A 59 19.02 5.10 -7.05
CA LEU A 59 18.49 3.78 -7.43
C LEU A 59 17.14 3.91 -8.15
N PHE A 60 16.26 4.79 -7.67
CA PHE A 60 14.94 4.98 -8.27
C PHE A 60 14.99 5.71 -9.60
N SER A 61 15.79 6.77 -9.74
CA SER A 61 15.78 7.64 -10.92
C SER A 61 16.63 7.09 -12.07
N HIS A 62 17.84 6.59 -11.78
CA HIS A 62 18.82 6.25 -12.80
C HIS A 62 18.94 4.75 -13.05
N VAL A 63 18.88 3.94 -11.99
CA VAL A 63 19.13 2.49 -12.10
C VAL A 63 17.83 1.69 -12.24
N ARG A 64 16.71 2.23 -11.73
CA ARG A 64 15.38 1.57 -11.67
C ARG A 64 15.40 0.26 -10.88
N LEU A 65 16.10 0.24 -9.74
CA LEU A 65 16.17 -0.89 -8.82
C LEU A 65 15.63 -0.54 -7.44
N SER A 66 15.15 -1.55 -6.73
CA SER A 66 14.90 -1.45 -5.29
C SER A 66 16.22 -1.55 -4.50
N ASP A 67 16.22 -1.01 -3.28
CA ASP A 67 17.37 -1.10 -2.37
C ASP A 67 17.76 -2.55 -2.06
N GLU A 68 16.77 -3.43 -1.93
CA GLU A 68 17.01 -4.86 -1.69
C GLU A 68 17.74 -5.52 -2.86
N THR A 69 17.31 -5.24 -4.10
CA THR A 69 17.93 -5.80 -5.30
C THR A 69 19.33 -5.24 -5.51
N ALA A 70 19.53 -3.94 -5.30
CA ALA A 70 20.85 -3.33 -5.35
C ALA A 70 21.81 -3.98 -4.33
N ARG A 71 21.35 -4.18 -3.09
CA ARG A 71 22.13 -4.85 -2.04
C ARG A 71 22.54 -6.27 -2.43
N LYS A 72 21.64 -7.05 -3.05
CA LYS A 72 21.95 -8.41 -3.54
C LYS A 72 23.10 -8.41 -4.54
N TYR A 73 23.07 -7.51 -5.51
CA TYR A 73 24.15 -7.41 -6.50
C TYR A 73 25.46 -6.94 -5.88
N MET A 74 25.41 -6.02 -4.92
CA MET A 74 26.61 -5.62 -4.16
C MET A 74 27.20 -6.78 -3.34
N MET A 75 26.36 -7.63 -2.74
CA MET A 75 26.82 -8.83 -2.03
C MET A 75 27.48 -9.84 -2.97
N LEU A 76 26.91 -10.06 -4.17
CA LEU A 76 27.55 -10.88 -5.22
C LEU A 76 28.93 -10.33 -5.60
N ALA A 77 29.05 -9.00 -5.73
CA ALA A 77 30.32 -8.36 -6.06
C ALA A 77 31.37 -8.47 -4.96
N ASN A 78 30.96 -8.43 -3.69
CA ASN A 78 31.85 -8.64 -2.54
C ASN A 78 32.24 -10.11 -2.31
N GLY A 79 31.51 -11.06 -2.92
CA GLY A 79 31.63 -12.49 -2.58
C GLY A 79 30.96 -12.86 -1.26
N ASP A 80 30.11 -11.98 -0.71
CA ASP A 80 29.38 -12.19 0.54
C ASP A 80 28.19 -13.17 0.37
N ALA A 81 27.78 -13.41 -0.87
CA ALA A 81 26.76 -14.37 -1.23
C ALA A 81 26.98 -14.88 -2.66
N THR A 82 26.47 -16.06 -2.94
CA THR A 82 26.40 -16.66 -4.28
C THR A 82 25.02 -16.45 -4.90
N LEU A 83 24.93 -16.56 -6.24
CA LEU A 83 23.63 -16.44 -6.92
C LEU A 83 22.66 -17.56 -6.51
N GLU A 84 23.18 -18.75 -6.21
CA GLU A 84 22.45 -19.90 -5.70
C GLU A 84 21.76 -19.58 -4.38
N GLU A 85 22.50 -19.08 -3.38
CA GLU A 85 21.99 -18.72 -2.06
C GLU A 85 20.91 -17.64 -2.13
N ILE A 86 21.10 -16.64 -2.99
CA ILE A 86 20.12 -15.57 -3.21
C ILE A 86 18.82 -16.14 -3.79
N ARG A 87 18.91 -17.07 -4.75
CA ARG A 87 17.76 -17.74 -5.36
C ARG A 87 17.05 -18.64 -4.34
N GLU A 88 17.79 -19.39 -3.54
CA GLU A 88 17.23 -20.25 -2.51
C GLU A 88 16.49 -19.43 -1.45
N LYS A 89 17.10 -18.35 -0.95
CA LYS A 89 16.47 -17.44 0.01
C LYS A 89 15.18 -16.83 -0.53
N LYS A 90 15.17 -16.44 -1.82
CA LYS A 90 13.97 -15.95 -2.49
C LYS A 90 12.90 -17.03 -2.61
N ALA A 91 13.28 -18.25 -2.99
CA ALA A 91 12.36 -19.38 -3.10
C ALA A 91 11.75 -19.74 -1.73
N LYS A 92 12.55 -19.72 -0.67
CA LYS A 92 12.09 -19.94 0.71
C LYS A 92 11.09 -18.87 1.14
N SER A 93 11.42 -17.59 0.96
CA SER A 93 10.52 -16.47 1.28
C SER A 93 9.18 -16.58 0.52
N GLU A 94 9.22 -16.92 -0.77
CA GLU A 94 7.99 -17.12 -1.55
C GLU A 94 7.18 -18.35 -1.12
N ARG A 95 7.84 -19.43 -0.66
CA ARG A 95 7.16 -20.59 -0.07
C ARG A 95 6.47 -20.20 1.24
N GLU A 96 7.15 -19.47 2.12
CA GLU A 96 6.59 -18.98 3.38
C GLU A 96 5.43 -18.03 3.15
N ARG A 97 5.56 -17.09 2.20
CA ARG A 97 4.48 -16.17 1.81
C ARG A 97 3.26 -16.92 1.30
N ARG A 98 3.47 -17.92 0.44
CA ARG A 98 2.39 -18.79 -0.06
C ARG A 98 1.77 -19.65 1.03
N ALA A 99 2.55 -20.18 1.96
CA ALA A 99 2.05 -20.95 3.09
C ALA A 99 1.17 -20.08 4.00
N LYS A 100 1.61 -18.86 4.32
CA LYS A 100 0.81 -17.89 5.08
C LYS A 100 -0.48 -17.50 4.37
N ALA A 101 -0.43 -17.27 3.05
CA ALA A 101 -1.61 -16.96 2.25
C ALA A 101 -2.61 -18.13 2.19
N LYS A 102 -2.12 -19.38 2.18
CA LYS A 102 -2.98 -20.57 2.26
C LYS A 102 -3.60 -20.73 3.66
N ALA A 103 -2.84 -20.47 4.71
CA ALA A 103 -3.33 -20.52 6.09
C ALA A 103 -4.40 -19.44 6.37
N SER A 104 -4.27 -18.25 5.78
CA SER A 104 -5.32 -17.22 5.87
C SER A 104 -6.53 -17.53 4.99
N ALA A 105 -6.35 -18.27 3.88
CA ALA A 105 -7.46 -18.73 3.02
C ALA A 105 -8.22 -19.94 3.58
N SER A 106 -7.66 -20.68 4.55
CA SER A 106 -8.32 -21.83 5.20
C SER A 106 -9.23 -21.44 6.37
N VAL A 107 -9.34 -20.15 6.72
CA VAL A 107 -10.45 -19.68 7.57
C VAL A 107 -11.74 -19.83 6.76
N PRO A 108 -12.75 -20.57 7.24
CA PRO A 108 -13.99 -20.75 6.49
C PRO A 108 -14.64 -19.39 6.25
N LYS A 109 -14.69 -18.93 4.99
CA LYS A 109 -15.42 -17.72 4.54
C LYS A 109 -16.90 -17.69 4.97
N HIS A 110 -17.42 -18.83 5.45
CA HIS A 110 -18.77 -18.95 5.99
C HIS A 110 -18.96 -18.24 7.34
N ILE A 111 -17.89 -18.07 8.14
CA ILE A 111 -17.99 -17.48 9.49
C ILE A 111 -17.93 -15.95 9.42
N GLU A 112 -17.09 -15.37 8.55
CA GLU A 112 -16.97 -13.91 8.40
C GLU A 112 -18.25 -13.25 7.85
N ASN A 113 -18.91 -13.89 6.88
CA ASN A 113 -20.16 -13.38 6.33
C ASN A 113 -21.30 -13.40 7.37
N SER A 114 -21.35 -14.43 8.21
CA SER A 114 -22.38 -14.52 9.27
C SER A 114 -22.23 -13.41 10.31
N ASN A 115 -21.00 -13.13 10.76
CA ASN A 115 -20.75 -12.07 11.73
C ASN A 115 -21.02 -10.67 11.14
N HIS A 116 -20.71 -10.45 9.87
CA HIS A 116 -21.00 -9.18 9.18
C HIS A 116 -22.50 -8.95 9.01
N VAL A 117 -23.26 -9.99 8.66
CA VAL A 117 -24.73 -9.92 8.55
C VAL A 117 -25.36 -9.64 9.91
N VAL A 118 -24.91 -10.33 10.97
CA VAL A 118 -25.38 -10.08 12.35
C VAL A 118 -25.06 -8.64 12.79
N GLY A 119 -23.86 -8.13 12.48
CA GLY A 119 -23.49 -6.74 12.77
C GLY A 119 -24.39 -5.72 12.06
N LYS A 120 -24.71 -5.93 10.79
CA LYS A 120 -25.62 -5.07 10.03
C LYS A 120 -27.05 -5.08 10.59
N ILE A 121 -27.57 -6.25 10.93
CA ILE A 121 -28.91 -6.38 11.53
C ILE A 121 -28.95 -5.67 12.88
N HIS A 122 -27.91 -5.82 13.71
CA HIS A 122 -27.85 -5.15 15.01
C HIS A 122 -27.82 -3.62 14.87
N GLN A 123 -27.07 -3.10 13.90
CA GLN A 123 -27.01 -1.66 13.62
C GLN A 123 -28.37 -1.12 13.12
N GLN A 124 -29.04 -1.84 12.22
CA GLN A 124 -30.38 -1.46 11.74
C GLN A 124 -31.41 -1.47 12.88
N ASN A 125 -31.40 -2.49 13.74
CA ASN A 125 -32.31 -2.56 14.88
C ASN A 125 -32.08 -1.42 15.89
N GLN A 126 -30.84 -1.00 16.12
CA GLN A 126 -30.55 0.17 16.95
C GLN A 126 -31.09 1.47 16.31
N GLN A 127 -30.93 1.65 15.00
CA GLN A 127 -31.47 2.81 14.28
C GLN A 127 -33.00 2.87 14.35
N ILE A 128 -33.68 1.73 14.17
CA ILE A 128 -35.14 1.61 14.26
C ILE A 128 -35.62 1.90 15.69
N SER A 129 -34.95 1.33 16.70
CA SER A 129 -35.27 1.56 18.12
C SER A 129 -35.12 3.04 18.50
N ASN A 130 -34.03 3.68 18.09
CA ASN A 130 -33.80 5.10 18.32
C ASN A 130 -34.85 5.98 17.63
N SER A 131 -35.28 5.61 16.42
CA SER A 131 -36.33 6.33 15.69
C SER A 131 -37.69 6.17 16.39
N SER A 132 -38.03 4.95 16.82
CA SER A 132 -39.25 4.67 17.60
C SER A 132 -39.27 5.45 18.93
N ALA A 133 -38.14 5.50 19.64
CA ALA A 133 -38.01 6.27 20.88
C ALA A 133 -38.19 7.78 20.64
N ARG A 134 -37.69 8.31 19.51
CA ARG A 134 -37.94 9.71 19.11
C ARG A 134 -39.40 9.96 18.80
N VAL A 135 -40.04 9.06 18.04
CA VAL A 135 -41.48 9.14 17.72
C VAL A 135 -42.31 9.09 19.00
N ALA A 136 -42.03 8.18 19.93
CA ALA A 136 -42.73 8.08 21.20
C ALA A 136 -42.62 9.36 22.05
N ARG A 137 -41.45 10.00 22.07
CA ARG A 137 -41.26 11.30 22.75
C ARG A 137 -42.02 12.44 22.06
N ILE A 138 -42.04 12.46 20.72
CA ILE A 138 -42.81 13.45 19.96
C ILE A 138 -44.30 13.27 20.24
N VAL A 139 -44.81 12.04 20.20
CA VAL A 139 -46.22 11.73 20.51
C VAL A 139 -46.56 12.16 21.93
N ALA A 140 -45.73 11.81 22.93
CA ALA A 140 -45.96 12.21 24.31
C ALA A 140 -45.95 13.75 24.48
N ALA A 141 -45.05 14.45 23.78
CA ALA A 141 -44.98 15.90 23.81
C ALA A 141 -46.20 16.56 23.16
N LEU A 142 -46.70 16.00 22.04
CA LEU A 142 -47.92 16.48 21.38
C LEU A 142 -49.17 16.20 22.24
N SER A 143 -49.23 15.05 22.91
CA SER A 143 -50.34 14.74 23.82
C SER A 143 -50.35 15.59 25.10
N ALA A 144 -49.22 16.18 25.47
CA ALA A 144 -49.07 17.06 26.62
C ALA A 144 -49.10 18.57 26.26
N ALA A 145 -49.18 18.90 24.96
CA ALA A 145 -49.24 20.27 24.48
C ALA A 145 -50.65 20.86 24.66
N ASP A 146 -50.72 22.17 24.83
CA ASP A 146 -51.99 22.90 24.89
C ASP A 146 -52.51 23.23 23.48
N ASP A 147 -53.81 23.52 23.36
CA ASP A 147 -54.46 23.75 22.06
C ASP A 147 -53.85 24.93 21.27
N ASP A 148 -53.26 25.93 21.95
CA ASP A 148 -52.59 27.08 21.33
C ASP A 148 -51.25 26.67 20.70
N THR A 149 -50.48 25.81 21.38
CA THR A 149 -49.24 25.25 20.82
C THR A 149 -49.51 24.27 19.69
N LEU A 150 -50.56 23.45 19.77
CA LEU A 150 -50.99 22.57 18.68
C LEU A 150 -51.40 23.37 17.42
N SER A 151 -52.17 24.45 17.60
CA SER A 151 -52.60 25.34 16.50
C SER A 151 -51.42 26.02 15.80
N LYS A 152 -50.39 26.44 16.55
CA LYS A 152 -49.15 27.01 15.99
C LYS A 152 -48.34 25.98 15.21
N ILE A 153 -48.32 24.72 15.65
CA ILE A 153 -47.65 23.62 14.94
C ILE A 153 -48.34 23.32 13.61
N GLU A 154 -49.68 23.26 13.58
CA GLU A 154 -50.45 23.07 12.34
C GLU A 154 -50.21 24.19 11.32
N ALA A 155 -50.18 25.44 11.79
CA ALA A 155 -49.89 26.59 10.92
C ALA A 155 -48.49 26.50 10.30
N LEU A 156 -47.49 26.04 11.05
CA LEU A 156 -46.12 25.85 10.55
C LEU A 156 -46.01 24.71 9.54
N LEU A 157 -46.74 23.60 9.75
CA LEU A 157 -46.77 22.47 8.81
C LEU A 157 -47.44 22.85 7.48
N ASN A 158 -48.53 23.62 7.53
CA ASN A 158 -49.23 24.09 6.33
C ASN A 158 -48.36 25.05 5.48
N ILE A 159 -47.56 25.92 6.11
CA ILE A 159 -46.62 26.81 5.41
C ILE A 159 -45.51 26.00 4.69
N THR A 160 -45.14 24.83 5.21
CA THR A 160 -44.14 23.97 4.56
C THR A 160 -44.67 23.19 3.36
N GLU A 161 -45.97 22.87 3.29
CA GLU A 161 -46.54 22.16 2.13
C GLU A 161 -46.69 23.05 0.89
N GLU A 162 -46.98 24.35 1.05
CA GLU A 162 -47.00 25.32 -0.06
C GLU A 162 -45.61 25.55 -0.68
N ASN A 163 -44.52 25.41 0.09
CA ASN A 163 -43.15 25.62 -0.40
C ASN A 163 -42.51 24.39 -1.06
N VAL A 164 -43.12 23.20 -0.95
CA VAL A 164 -42.60 21.95 -1.52
C VAL A 164 -43.26 21.62 -2.88
N ASN A 165 -44.43 22.17 -3.16
CA ASN A 165 -45.17 21.97 -4.42
C ASN A 165 -45.25 23.23 -5.30
N GLY A 166 -44.45 24.27 -5.01
CA GLY A 166 -44.28 25.47 -5.82
C GLY A 166 -43.02 25.44 -6.66
#